data_AF-A0A450U692-F1
#
_entry.id   AF-A0A450U692-F1
#
_cell.length_a   1.000
_cell.length_b   1.000
_cell.length_c   1.000
_cell.angle_alpha   90.00
_cell.angle_beta   90.00
_cell.angle_gamma   90.00
#
_symmetry.space_group_name_H-M   'P 1'
#
loop_
_entity.id
_entity.type
_entity.pdbx_description
1 polymer ?
#
loop_
_entity_poly.entity_id
_entity_poly.type
_entity_poly.pdbx_seq_one_letter_code
_entity_poly.pdbx_strand_id
1 'polypeptide(L)'
;MYRGEPNFLFSKVGWFSVRDRQMDTMSKEINGYYGNKLLNTPVDDLASYFEQKYRIDVPALRENEILADQHESQIDVSHDPRRYIGDRGQPFFVAGTEVEITIPFDGEAGAFNIRPTRFTSSPPIAEVRGSALVLSIRGTELTAEDVRSRIDRTISEINNYLQNLRRDAAELNGGLLDAAHTAIERRRDKLLKNQNLVSALGFPLKERADAPRTYSAPDVRRRIQPHPPEASSAPYKPEPELDQGHYGHILGVVENMAHVMERSPSAFSHMDEEALRSHFLVQLNGHFEGAATGETFNYSGKTDILVRVEDKNIFIGECKFWGGPKKLTETIDQILSYSAWRDTKVAILIFNKNKNFSAVLEAITPTVETHPNYKRIVNQDSESRFRYVFSHKDDANRELTLTILAFDVPRQLS
;
A
#
# COMPACT_ATOMS: atom_id res chain seq x y z
N MET A 1 17.80 31.96 33.95
CA MET A 1 16.74 31.56 32.99
C MET A 1 17.44 31.23 31.68
N TYR A 2 17.17 30.04 31.13
CA TYR A 2 17.96 29.37 30.09
C TYR A 2 18.33 30.28 28.90
N ARG A 3 19.64 30.46 28.63
CA ARG A 3 20.12 30.72 27.27
C ARG A 3 19.78 29.47 26.47
N GLY A 4 18.59 29.41 25.86
CA GLY A 4 18.30 28.36 24.88
C GLY A 4 19.32 28.50 23.75
N GLU A 5 20.07 27.44 23.46
CA GLU A 5 20.95 27.43 22.28
C GLU A 5 20.14 27.84 21.05
N PRO A 6 20.73 28.61 20.10
CA PRO A 6 20.01 28.97 18.89
C PRO A 6 19.59 27.68 18.16
N ASN A 7 18.29 27.54 17.91
CA ASN A 7 17.75 26.41 17.14
C ASN A 7 18.09 26.58 15.66
N PHE A 8 19.34 26.27 15.30
CA PHE A 8 19.79 26.29 13.91
C PHE A 8 19.13 25.15 13.13
N LEU A 9 18.36 25.50 12.11
CA LEU A 9 17.87 24.54 11.13
C LEU A 9 19.04 24.03 10.26
N PHE A 10 18.85 22.89 9.63
CA PHE A 10 19.74 22.28 8.63
C PHE A 10 21.19 22.11 9.12
N SER A 11 21.38 21.83 10.41
CA SER A 11 22.70 21.86 11.07
C SER A 11 23.11 20.54 11.73
N LYS A 12 22.17 19.62 12.01
CA LYS A 12 22.43 18.46 12.88
C LYS A 12 23.08 17.28 12.15
N VAL A 13 22.63 16.96 10.93
CA VAL A 13 23.13 15.79 10.17
C VAL A 13 23.30 16.16 8.70
N GLY A 14 24.41 15.75 8.07
CA GLY A 14 24.63 15.99 6.64
C GLY A 14 23.84 15.07 5.73
N TRP A 15 23.47 15.56 4.54
CA TRP A 15 22.70 14.84 3.52
C TRP A 15 23.24 13.43 3.24
N PHE A 16 24.53 13.29 2.92
CA PHE A 16 25.12 11.98 2.57
C PHE A 16 24.93 10.94 3.67
N SER A 17 25.11 11.32 4.94
CA SER A 17 24.89 10.41 6.07
C SER A 17 23.43 10.00 6.22
N VAL A 18 22.48 10.88 5.87
CA VAL A 18 21.05 10.53 5.87
C VAL A 18 20.74 9.58 4.72
N ARG A 19 21.19 9.90 3.51
CA ARG A 19 21.02 9.07 2.32
C ARG A 19 21.53 7.65 2.54
N ASP A 20 22.78 7.53 3.00
CA ASP A 20 23.41 6.23 3.22
C ASP A 20 22.68 5.46 4.33
N ARG A 21 22.26 6.14 5.41
CA ARG A 21 21.45 5.52 6.47
C ARG A 21 20.10 5.02 5.98
N GLN A 22 19.40 5.76 5.12
CA GLN A 22 18.12 5.32 4.57
C GLN A 22 18.29 4.07 3.72
N MET A 23 19.27 4.05 2.81
CA MET A 23 19.57 2.90 1.97
C MET A 23 19.98 1.66 2.79
N ASP A 24 20.84 1.86 3.79
CA ASP A 24 21.27 0.78 4.69
C ASP A 24 20.12 0.24 5.54
N THR A 25 19.27 1.13 6.06
CA THR A 25 18.15 0.73 6.92
C THR A 25 17.10 -0.01 6.12
N MET A 26 16.77 0.47 4.91
CA MET A 26 15.89 -0.25 3.98
C MET A 26 16.45 -1.63 3.64
N SER A 27 17.72 -1.71 3.27
CA SER A 27 18.36 -2.98 2.92
C SER A 27 18.39 -3.95 4.11
N LYS A 28 18.66 -3.45 5.33
CA LYS A 28 18.62 -4.27 6.56
C LYS A 28 17.22 -4.76 6.87
N GLU A 29 16.21 -3.90 6.71
CA GLU A 29 14.82 -4.27 6.96
C GLU A 29 14.33 -5.31 5.94
N ILE A 30 14.65 -5.16 4.65
CA ILE A 30 14.34 -6.16 3.61
C ILE A 30 15.03 -7.50 3.93
N ASN A 31 16.29 -7.48 4.36
CA ASN A 31 17.01 -8.71 4.72
C ASN A 31 16.45 -9.40 5.98
N GLY A 32 16.03 -8.60 6.96
CA GLY A 32 15.39 -9.03 8.20
C GLY A 32 13.90 -9.36 8.05
N TYR A 33 13.31 -9.04 6.90
CA TYR A 33 11.91 -9.31 6.63
C TYR A 33 11.63 -10.81 6.68
N TYR A 34 10.46 -11.16 7.22
CA TYR A 34 10.10 -12.56 7.43
C TYR A 34 10.07 -13.30 6.09
N GLY A 35 10.86 -14.38 5.97
CA GLY A 35 11.12 -15.04 4.69
C GLY A 35 9.85 -15.47 3.95
N ASN A 36 8.88 -16.06 4.66
CA ASN A 36 7.62 -16.46 4.02
C ASN A 36 6.77 -15.25 3.61
N LYS A 37 6.76 -14.17 4.41
CA LYS A 37 6.05 -12.94 4.06
C LYS A 37 6.68 -12.27 2.83
N LEU A 38 8.01 -12.31 2.72
CA LEU A 38 8.75 -11.80 1.58
C LEU A 38 8.46 -12.58 0.29
N LEU A 39 8.36 -13.92 0.39
CA LEU A 39 8.06 -14.79 -0.75
C LEU A 39 6.61 -14.67 -1.24
N ASN A 40 5.67 -14.46 -0.31
CA ASN A 40 4.22 -14.44 -0.56
C ASN A 40 3.63 -13.05 -0.87
N THR A 41 4.46 -12.00 -0.93
CA THR A 41 4.00 -10.67 -1.34
C THR A 41 4.57 -10.37 -2.73
N PRO A 42 3.79 -9.77 -3.66
CA PRO A 42 4.32 -9.30 -4.94
C PRO A 42 5.52 -8.37 -4.75
N VAL A 43 6.52 -8.52 -5.63
CA VAL A 43 7.76 -7.75 -5.53
C VAL A 43 7.50 -6.26 -5.75
N ASP A 44 6.64 -5.91 -6.72
CA ASP A 44 6.25 -4.53 -7.01
C ASP A 44 5.57 -3.85 -5.82
N ASP A 45 4.68 -4.57 -5.11
CA ASP A 45 3.98 -4.06 -3.93
C ASP A 45 4.94 -3.84 -2.75
N LEU A 46 5.85 -4.79 -2.50
CA LEU A 46 6.88 -4.63 -1.47
C LEU A 46 7.85 -3.50 -1.80
N ALA A 47 8.27 -3.40 -3.06
CA ALA A 47 9.18 -2.35 -3.50
C ALA A 47 8.52 -0.97 -3.35
N SER A 48 7.26 -0.84 -3.72
CA SER A 48 6.46 0.38 -3.53
C SER A 48 6.30 0.72 -2.04
N TYR A 49 6.05 -0.27 -1.18
CA TYR A 49 5.99 -0.08 0.27
C TYR A 49 7.32 0.45 0.83
N PHE A 50 8.44 -0.17 0.45
CA PHE A 50 9.76 0.22 0.93
C PHE A 50 10.19 1.59 0.37
N GLU A 51 9.88 1.89 -0.90
CA GLU A 51 10.06 3.24 -1.46
C GLU A 51 9.29 4.27 -0.64
N GLN A 52 7.99 4.06 -0.42
CA GLN A 52 7.14 5.01 0.28
C GLN A 52 7.54 5.18 1.76
N LYS A 53 8.07 4.13 2.38
CA LYS A 53 8.52 4.16 3.77
C LYS A 53 9.86 4.89 3.96
N TYR A 54 10.77 4.78 2.98
CA TYR A 54 12.13 5.30 3.12
C TYR A 54 12.38 6.58 2.32
N ARG A 55 11.45 6.99 1.46
CA ARG A 55 11.49 8.31 0.83
C ARG A 55 11.53 9.41 1.87
N ILE A 56 12.18 10.50 1.51
CA ILE A 56 12.23 11.70 2.35
C ILE A 56 11.24 12.71 1.77
N ASP A 57 10.21 13.04 2.54
CA ASP A 57 9.25 14.09 2.18
C ASP A 57 9.73 15.46 2.70
N VAL A 58 10.40 16.21 1.84
CA VAL A 58 11.04 17.48 2.20
C VAL A 58 9.98 18.58 2.40
N PRO A 59 9.97 19.27 3.55
CA PRO A 59 8.91 20.19 3.91
C PRO A 59 8.62 21.27 2.90
N ALA A 60 7.35 21.68 2.78
CA ALA A 60 6.90 22.85 2.04
C ALA A 60 6.18 23.82 2.98
N LEU A 61 6.67 25.05 3.06
CA LEU A 61 6.07 26.09 3.91
C LEU A 61 4.74 26.57 3.31
N ARG A 62 3.73 26.73 4.15
CA ARG A 62 2.44 27.33 3.78
C ARG A 62 2.45 28.82 4.11
N GLU A 63 3.11 29.58 3.25
CA GLU A 63 3.30 31.03 3.45
C GLU A 63 1.97 31.82 3.47
N ASN A 64 0.89 31.27 2.92
CA ASN A 64 -0.45 31.88 2.96
C ASN A 64 -1.19 31.69 4.30
N GLU A 65 -0.67 30.83 5.18
CA GLU A 65 -1.28 30.48 6.48
C GLU A 65 -0.41 30.99 7.66
N ILE A 66 0.41 32.02 7.42
CA ILE A 66 1.28 32.60 8.46
C ILE A 66 0.44 33.31 9.52
N LEU A 67 0.71 32.99 10.78
CA LEU A 67 0.10 33.63 11.95
C LEU A 67 1.17 34.40 12.72
N ALA A 68 0.85 35.62 13.13
CA ALA A 68 1.70 36.45 13.96
C ALA A 68 1.05 36.63 15.34
N ASP A 69 1.85 36.49 16.38
CA ASP A 69 1.49 36.83 17.76
C ASP A 69 2.56 37.76 18.35
N GLN A 70 2.18 38.54 19.36
CA GLN A 70 3.11 39.43 20.05
C GLN A 70 2.87 39.42 21.55
N HIS A 71 3.96 39.46 22.31
CA HIS A 71 3.90 39.59 23.76
C HIS A 71 5.07 40.39 24.31
N GLU A 72 4.89 40.96 25.50
CA GLU A 72 5.97 41.61 26.23
C GLU A 72 6.97 40.57 26.74
N SER A 73 8.26 40.86 26.60
CA SER A 73 9.34 39.96 26.97
C SER A 73 10.51 40.74 27.57
N GLN A 74 11.26 40.12 28.48
CA GLN A 74 12.45 40.71 29.09
C GLN A 74 13.66 40.43 28.20
N ILE A 75 14.26 41.48 27.64
CA ILE A 75 15.36 41.39 26.68
C ILE A 75 16.66 41.79 27.36
N ASP A 76 17.65 40.89 27.32
CA ASP A 76 19.01 41.19 27.77
C ASP A 76 19.70 42.14 26.78
N VAL A 77 19.93 43.37 27.21
CA VAL A 77 20.61 44.41 26.43
C VAL A 77 22.06 44.63 26.89
N SER A 78 22.63 43.76 27.73
CA SER A 78 24.03 43.83 28.20
C SER A 78 25.07 44.00 27.06
N HIS A 79 24.74 43.53 25.85
CA HIS A 79 25.61 43.57 24.67
C HIS A 79 25.23 44.68 23.67
N ASP A 80 24.23 45.53 23.97
CA ASP A 80 23.83 46.61 23.07
C ASP A 80 24.85 47.77 23.13
N PRO A 81 25.58 48.05 22.03
CA PRO A 81 26.59 49.11 22.01
C PRO A 81 25.98 50.51 22.15
N ARG A 82 24.67 50.68 21.91
CA ARG A 82 23.97 51.97 22.01
C ARG A 82 23.50 52.31 23.42
N ARG A 83 23.62 51.38 24.38
CA ARG A 83 23.21 51.59 25.78
C ARG A 83 24.42 51.67 26.72
N TYR A 84 24.40 52.66 27.60
CA TYR A 84 25.37 52.72 28.71
C TYR A 84 24.98 51.70 29.79
N ILE A 85 25.84 50.71 30.01
CA ILE A 85 25.62 49.62 30.96
C ILE A 85 26.90 49.49 31.78
N GLY A 86 26.80 49.71 33.09
CA GLY A 86 27.95 49.81 33.99
C GLY A 86 28.74 48.50 34.14
N ASP A 87 28.04 47.37 34.20
CA ASP A 87 28.65 46.03 34.19
C ASP A 87 28.06 45.20 33.04
N ARG A 88 28.82 45.03 31.96
CA ARG A 88 28.45 44.22 30.80
C ARG A 88 28.79 42.72 30.98
N GLY A 89 29.41 42.36 32.11
CA GLY A 89 29.69 40.97 32.49
C GLY A 89 28.46 40.23 33.02
N GLN A 90 27.38 40.96 33.33
CA GLN A 90 26.10 40.41 33.80
C GLN A 90 24.96 40.76 32.82
N PRO A 91 23.93 39.90 32.71
CA PRO A 91 22.73 40.21 31.95
C PRO A 91 22.06 41.49 32.45
N PHE A 92 21.61 42.36 31.54
CA PHE A 92 20.87 43.58 31.87
C PHE A 92 19.53 43.54 31.12
N PHE A 93 18.45 43.19 31.82
CA PHE A 93 17.13 43.01 31.21
C PHE A 93 16.32 44.30 31.17
N VAL A 94 15.66 44.54 30.03
CA VAL A 94 14.67 45.61 29.86
C VAL A 94 13.41 45.07 29.22
N ALA A 95 12.27 45.71 29.48
CA ALA A 95 11.02 45.39 28.78
C ALA A 95 11.18 45.67 27.27
N GLY A 96 10.75 44.72 26.46
CA GLY A 96 10.68 44.85 25.02
C GLY A 96 9.59 43.94 24.44
N THR A 97 9.53 43.88 23.12
CA THR A 97 8.51 43.13 22.40
C THR A 97 9.13 41.89 21.78
N GLU A 98 8.45 40.76 21.93
CA GLU A 98 8.69 39.53 21.20
C GLU A 98 7.57 39.32 20.20
N VAL A 99 7.93 39.26 18.92
CA VAL A 99 7.02 38.90 17.83
C VAL A 99 7.29 37.45 17.46
N GLU A 100 6.27 36.61 17.61
CA GLU A 100 6.32 35.20 17.25
C GLU A 100 5.57 34.99 15.92
N ILE A 101 6.22 34.37 14.94
CA ILE A 101 5.65 34.06 13.64
C ILE A 101 5.57 32.55 13.50
N THR A 102 4.35 32.05 13.36
CA THR A 102 4.06 30.64 13.14
C THR A 102 3.79 30.40 11.66
N ILE A 103 4.57 29.51 11.05
CA ILE A 103 4.51 29.16 9.63
C ILE A 103 4.22 27.66 9.53
N PRO A 104 2.98 27.26 9.20
CA PRO A 104 2.65 25.86 8.95
C PRO A 104 3.45 25.28 7.78
N PHE A 105 3.70 23.97 7.80
CA PHE A 105 4.34 23.28 6.68
C PHE A 105 3.75 21.88 6.47
N ASP A 106 3.81 21.41 5.22
CA ASP A 106 3.59 20.02 4.84
C ASP A 106 4.91 19.26 4.79
N GLY A 107 4.88 17.94 5.01
CA GLY A 107 6.06 17.06 4.96
C GLY A 107 6.72 16.77 6.31
N GLU A 108 7.95 16.26 6.26
CA GLU A 108 8.63 15.74 7.44
C GLU A 108 9.43 16.79 8.22
N ALA A 109 8.98 17.11 9.43
CA ALA A 109 9.71 17.98 10.37
C ALA A 109 11.19 17.59 10.58
N GLY A 110 11.50 16.29 10.49
CA GLY A 110 12.86 15.77 10.63
C GLY A 110 13.84 16.34 9.60
N ALA A 111 13.34 16.68 8.41
CA ALA A 111 14.14 17.22 7.32
C ALA A 111 14.76 18.59 7.62
N PHE A 112 14.15 19.37 8.52
CA PHE A 112 14.74 20.62 9.02
C PHE A 112 16.02 20.41 9.83
N ASN A 113 16.40 19.17 10.16
CA ASN A 113 17.68 18.87 10.80
C ASN A 113 18.77 18.47 9.79
N ILE A 114 18.41 18.29 8.51
CA ILE A 114 19.29 17.75 7.47
C ILE A 114 19.98 18.90 6.75
N ARG A 115 21.31 18.93 6.77
CA ARG A 115 22.10 19.87 5.99
C ARG A 115 22.19 19.40 4.53
N PRO A 116 21.65 20.14 3.55
CA PRO A 116 21.79 19.80 2.14
C PRO A 116 23.25 19.86 1.68
N THR A 117 23.54 19.30 0.51
CA THR A 117 24.89 19.33 -0.09
C THR A 117 25.35 20.75 -0.39
N ARG A 118 24.43 21.63 -0.78
CA ARG A 118 24.64 23.07 -0.97
C ARG A 118 24.03 23.85 0.19
N PHE A 119 24.89 24.45 1.02
CA PHE A 119 24.51 25.17 2.22
C PHE A 119 25.34 26.45 2.40
N THR A 120 24.91 27.32 3.33
CA THR A 120 25.62 28.54 3.74
C THR A 120 26.22 28.38 5.14
N SER A 121 27.23 29.17 5.50
CA SER A 121 27.87 29.10 6.82
C SER A 121 27.01 29.63 7.98
N SER A 122 25.93 30.36 7.65
CA SER A 122 24.97 30.90 8.62
C SER A 122 23.60 30.27 8.33
N PRO A 123 23.28 29.10 8.90
CA PRO A 123 21.98 28.49 8.72
C PRO A 123 20.87 29.31 9.39
N PRO A 124 19.64 29.27 8.86
CA PRO A 124 18.51 29.98 9.45
C PRO A 124 18.16 29.41 10.82
N ILE A 125 17.60 30.27 11.69
CA ILE A 125 17.20 29.93 13.05
C ILE A 125 15.68 29.90 13.11
N ALA A 126 15.11 28.77 13.52
CA ALA A 126 13.69 28.63 13.81
C ALA A 126 13.48 27.45 14.75
N GLU A 127 12.37 27.48 15.49
CA GLU A 127 11.94 26.33 16.26
C GLU A 127 10.92 25.51 15.47
N VAL A 128 11.01 24.18 15.51
CA VAL A 128 10.01 23.29 14.89
C VAL A 128 9.04 22.84 15.97
N ARG A 129 7.79 23.33 15.94
CA ARG A 129 6.72 22.95 16.88
C ARG A 129 5.63 22.16 16.14
N GLY A 130 5.66 20.84 16.27
CA GLY A 130 4.71 19.96 15.58
C GLY A 130 4.85 20.03 14.05
N SER A 131 3.88 20.67 13.39
CA SER A 131 3.83 20.90 11.93
C SER A 131 3.97 22.37 11.55
N ALA A 132 4.58 23.18 12.41
CA ALA A 132 4.85 24.59 12.13
C ALA A 132 6.28 24.98 12.52
N LEU A 133 6.85 25.92 11.77
CA LEU A 133 8.04 26.66 12.17
C LEU A 133 7.63 27.87 12.98
N VAL A 134 8.38 28.14 14.03
CA VAL A 134 8.20 29.32 14.88
C VAL A 134 9.46 30.17 14.80
N LEU A 135 9.30 31.38 14.26
CA LEU A 135 10.32 32.42 14.25
C LEU A 135 10.04 33.38 15.39
N SER A 136 11.05 33.64 16.23
CA SER A 136 10.95 34.65 17.29
C SER A 136 11.88 35.81 16.98
N ILE A 137 11.32 37.01 16.94
CA ILE A 137 12.05 38.26 16.78
C ILE A 137 11.82 39.09 18.04
N ARG A 138 12.91 39.36 18.76
CA ARG A 138 12.91 40.15 20.00
C ARG A 138 13.61 41.48 19.77
N GLY A 139 13.04 42.58 20.26
CA GLY A 139 13.69 43.88 20.24
C GLY A 139 12.99 44.90 21.15
N THR A 140 13.72 45.93 21.55
CA THR A 140 13.17 47.01 22.41
C THR A 140 12.46 48.11 21.60
N GLU A 141 12.77 48.22 20.31
CA GLU A 141 12.23 49.23 19.38
C GLU A 141 11.99 48.58 18.01
N LEU A 142 11.08 47.60 17.95
CA LEU A 142 10.77 46.92 16.69
C LEU A 142 9.85 47.79 15.82
N THR A 143 10.26 48.07 14.59
CA THR A 143 9.36 48.63 13.56
C THR A 143 8.72 47.50 12.75
N ALA A 144 7.52 47.73 12.22
CA ALA A 144 6.83 46.75 11.39
C ALA A 144 7.63 46.39 10.12
N GLU A 145 8.34 47.36 9.55
CA GLU A 145 9.18 47.18 8.36
C GLU A 145 10.40 46.31 8.65
N ASP A 146 11.11 46.57 9.76
CA ASP A 146 12.27 45.77 10.18
C ASP A 146 11.87 44.33 10.49
N VAL A 147 10.75 44.14 11.20
CA VAL A 147 10.22 42.82 11.54
C VAL A 147 9.86 42.06 10.26
N ARG A 148 9.09 42.69 9.35
CA ARG A 148 8.71 42.06 8.08
C ARG A 148 9.92 41.70 7.23
N SER A 149 10.87 42.62 7.05
CA SER A 149 12.09 42.36 6.27
C SER A 149 12.89 41.18 6.82
N ARG A 150 13.00 41.06 8.16
CA ARG A 150 13.70 39.96 8.81
C ARG A 150 12.97 38.62 8.64
N ILE A 151 11.63 38.64 8.70
CA ILE A 151 10.80 37.45 8.44
C ILE A 151 10.99 36.98 7.00
N ASP A 152 10.79 37.88 6.03
CA ASP A 152 10.87 37.55 4.60
C ASP A 152 12.25 37.01 4.23
N ARG A 153 13.31 37.60 4.77
CA ARG A 153 14.68 37.10 4.61
C ARG A 153 14.83 35.69 5.18
N THR A 154 14.35 35.46 6.40
CA THR A 154 14.48 34.15 7.06
C THR A 154 13.70 33.07 6.30
N ILE A 155 12.48 33.37 5.86
CA ILE A 155 11.66 32.49 5.02
C ILE A 155 12.38 32.17 3.71
N SER A 156 12.92 33.20 3.04
CA SER A 156 13.70 33.03 1.80
C SER A 156 14.92 32.13 2.00
N GLU A 157 15.66 32.31 3.10
CA GLU A 157 16.79 31.45 3.47
C GLU A 157 16.32 30.00 3.70
N ILE A 158 15.26 29.78 4.47
CA ILE A 158 14.70 28.44 4.71
C ILE A 158 14.27 27.78 3.40
N ASN A 159 13.56 28.50 2.53
CA ASN A 159 13.11 28.00 1.24
C ASN A 159 14.28 27.61 0.32
N ASN A 160 15.37 28.37 0.32
CA ASN A 160 16.58 28.02 -0.43
C ASN A 160 17.19 26.70 0.07
N TYR A 161 17.27 26.51 1.39
CA TYR A 161 17.72 25.25 1.98
C TYR A 161 16.80 24.07 1.63
N LEU A 162 15.48 24.26 1.74
CA LEU A 162 14.49 23.25 1.36
C LEU A 162 14.56 22.91 -0.12
N GLN A 163 14.78 23.89 -1.00
CA GLN A 163 14.93 23.65 -2.43
C GLN A 163 16.18 22.83 -2.75
N ASN A 164 17.31 23.14 -2.11
CA ASN A 164 18.53 22.34 -2.26
C ASN A 164 18.31 20.91 -1.74
N LEU A 165 17.67 20.77 -0.58
CA LEU A 165 17.36 19.46 -0.01
C LEU A 165 16.38 18.66 -0.88
N ARG A 166 15.41 19.30 -1.54
CA ARG A 166 14.52 18.63 -2.52
C ARG A 166 15.28 18.07 -3.71
N ARG A 167 16.30 18.78 -4.21
CA ARG A 167 17.15 18.28 -5.30
C ARG A 167 17.95 17.06 -4.86
N ASP A 168 18.55 17.15 -3.68
CA ASP A 168 19.27 16.04 -3.06
C ASP A 168 18.33 14.83 -2.85
N ALA A 169 17.14 15.05 -2.31
CA ALA A 169 16.14 14.01 -2.05
C ALA A 169 15.52 13.41 -3.32
N ALA A 170 15.42 14.16 -4.42
CA ALA A 170 14.92 13.64 -5.69
C ALA A 170 15.81 12.51 -6.23
N GLU A 171 17.13 12.62 -6.08
CA GLU A 171 18.08 11.57 -6.48
C GLU A 171 17.89 10.31 -5.64
N LEU A 172 17.77 10.44 -4.31
CA LEU A 172 17.49 9.31 -3.43
C LEU A 172 16.14 8.68 -3.78
N ASN A 173 15.06 9.47 -3.74
CA ASN A 173 13.70 8.99 -3.91
C ASN A 173 13.50 8.31 -5.29
N GLY A 174 14.13 8.84 -6.35
CA GLY A 174 14.08 8.22 -7.67
C GLY A 174 14.80 6.86 -7.75
N GLY A 175 15.80 6.61 -6.91
CA GLY A 175 16.54 5.35 -6.88
C GLY A 175 16.02 4.31 -5.87
N LEU A 176 15.09 4.70 -4.98
CA LEU A 176 14.60 3.81 -3.91
C LEU A 176 13.84 2.60 -4.45
N LEU A 177 13.01 2.78 -5.48
CA LEU A 177 12.20 1.72 -6.05
C LEU A 177 13.09 0.59 -6.63
N ASP A 178 14.02 0.95 -7.50
CA ASP A 178 14.96 0.00 -8.13
C ASP A 178 15.86 -0.68 -7.10
N ALA A 179 16.31 0.07 -6.09
CA ALA A 179 17.11 -0.45 -5.00
C ALA A 179 16.33 -1.45 -4.14
N ALA A 180 15.06 -1.16 -3.84
CA ALA A 180 14.16 -2.06 -3.12
C ALA A 180 13.90 -3.33 -3.93
N HIS A 181 13.56 -3.20 -5.21
CA HIS A 181 13.42 -4.33 -6.14
C HIS A 181 14.63 -5.25 -6.11
N THR A 182 15.81 -4.68 -6.35
CA THR A 182 17.06 -5.43 -6.40
C THR A 182 17.35 -6.16 -5.08
N ALA A 183 17.09 -5.50 -3.94
CA ALA A 183 17.30 -6.09 -2.62
C ALA A 183 16.29 -7.22 -2.33
N ILE A 184 15.02 -7.05 -2.69
CA ILE A 184 13.97 -8.06 -2.52
C ILE A 184 14.28 -9.29 -3.36
N GLU A 185 14.59 -9.13 -4.65
CA GLU A 185 14.89 -10.25 -5.55
C GLU A 185 16.11 -11.04 -5.07
N ARG A 186 17.20 -10.36 -4.71
CA ARG A 186 18.38 -11.01 -4.13
C ARG A 186 18.03 -11.79 -2.86
N ARG A 187 17.11 -11.29 -2.06
CA ARG A 187 16.66 -11.96 -0.84
C ARG A 187 15.77 -13.17 -1.15
N ARG A 188 14.85 -13.07 -2.10
CA ARG A 188 14.00 -14.17 -2.60
C ARG A 188 14.84 -15.31 -3.12
N ASP A 189 15.78 -15.02 -4.02
CA ASP A 189 16.71 -16.02 -4.57
C ASP A 189 17.47 -16.78 -3.49
N LYS A 190 17.96 -16.05 -2.48
CA LYS A 190 18.66 -16.67 -1.34
C LYS A 190 17.74 -17.59 -0.53
N LEU A 191 16.49 -17.20 -0.30
CA LEU A 191 15.52 -18.00 0.45
C LEU A 191 15.13 -19.26 -0.32
N LEU A 192 14.87 -19.16 -1.63
CA LEU A 192 14.53 -20.29 -2.50
C LEU A 192 15.69 -21.27 -2.62
N LYS A 193 16.92 -20.79 -2.82
CA LYS A 193 18.13 -21.64 -2.83
C LYS A 193 18.31 -22.39 -1.51
N ASN A 194 18.04 -21.73 -0.38
CA ASN A 194 18.11 -22.37 0.93
C ASN A 194 17.00 -23.42 1.13
N GLN A 195 15.76 -23.15 0.67
CA GLN A 195 14.68 -24.14 0.73
C GLN A 195 14.98 -25.37 -0.12
N ASN A 196 15.45 -25.18 -1.35
CA ASN A 196 15.84 -26.28 -2.24
C ASN A 196 16.99 -27.12 -1.66
N LEU A 197 17.96 -26.48 -1.00
CA LEU A 197 19.05 -27.18 -0.32
C LEU A 197 18.52 -28.08 0.82
N VAL A 198 17.58 -27.59 1.62
CA VAL A 198 17.03 -28.37 2.74
C VAL A 198 16.11 -29.49 2.26
N SER A 199 15.30 -29.26 1.22
CA SER A 199 14.49 -30.31 0.58
C SER A 199 15.35 -31.43 -0.02
N ALA A 200 16.56 -31.11 -0.53
CA ALA A 200 17.51 -32.09 -1.04
C ALA A 200 18.18 -32.94 0.05
N LEU A 201 18.10 -32.54 1.33
CA LEU A 201 18.69 -33.30 2.44
C LEU A 201 17.82 -34.48 2.91
N GLY A 202 16.55 -34.57 2.49
CA GLY A 202 15.68 -35.72 2.77
C GLY A 202 15.24 -35.90 4.23
N PHE A 203 15.45 -34.90 5.09
CA PHE A 203 15.01 -34.90 6.49
C PHE A 203 13.79 -34.01 6.70
N PRO A 204 12.85 -34.37 7.59
CA PRO A 204 11.70 -33.53 7.93
C PRO A 204 12.16 -32.19 8.52
N LEU A 205 11.62 -31.09 7.99
CA LEU A 205 11.96 -29.74 8.42
C LEU A 205 11.50 -29.56 9.88
N LYS A 206 12.43 -29.22 10.77
CA LYS A 206 12.08 -28.83 12.14
C LYS A 206 11.45 -27.44 12.08
N GLU A 207 10.18 -27.32 12.44
CA GLU A 207 9.52 -26.03 12.65
C GLU A 207 10.35 -25.20 13.65
N ARG A 208 10.73 -23.98 13.24
CA ARG A 208 11.32 -23.03 14.18
C ARG A 208 10.20 -22.47 15.05
N ALA A 209 10.24 -22.79 16.35
CA ALA A 209 9.34 -22.26 17.38
C ALA A 209 9.50 -20.74 17.62
N ASP A 210 10.48 -20.10 16.98
CA ASP A 210 10.92 -18.74 17.30
C ASP A 210 10.49 -17.72 16.24
N ALA A 211 9.24 -17.78 15.78
CA ALA A 211 8.63 -16.62 15.14
C ALA A 211 8.28 -15.62 16.27
N PRO A 212 8.96 -14.46 16.41
CA PRO A 212 8.66 -13.54 17.47
C PRO A 212 7.22 -13.03 17.31
N ARG A 213 6.40 -13.31 18.32
CA ARG A 213 5.09 -12.68 18.53
C ARG A 213 5.34 -11.18 18.75
N THR A 214 4.85 -10.39 17.80
CA THR A 214 4.39 -8.99 17.94
C THR A 214 5.04 -8.16 19.06
N TYR A 215 5.93 -7.25 18.66
CA TYR A 215 6.35 -6.12 19.49
C TYR A 215 5.19 -5.11 19.57
N SER A 216 4.62 -4.93 20.76
CA SER A 216 3.68 -3.85 21.07
C SER A 216 4.43 -2.73 21.82
N ALA A 217 4.29 -1.48 21.38
CA ALA A 217 4.63 -0.28 22.13
C ALA A 217 3.93 0.96 21.52
N PRO A 218 3.69 2.03 22.30
CA PRO A 218 2.35 2.60 22.47
C PRO A 218 2.07 3.90 21.67
N ASP A 219 0.79 4.26 21.65
CA ASP A 219 0.17 5.49 21.12
C ASP A 219 1.01 6.77 21.26
N VAL A 220 1.31 7.42 20.13
CA VAL A 220 1.41 8.90 20.04
C VAL A 220 0.85 9.36 18.68
N ARG A 221 0.00 10.38 18.76
CA ARG A 221 -0.91 10.93 17.75
C ARG A 221 -0.27 11.47 16.45
N ARG A 222 -1.06 11.34 15.37
CA ARG A 222 -1.16 12.16 14.14
C ARG A 222 0.12 12.40 13.33
N ARG A 223 0.34 11.52 12.35
CA ARG A 223 0.74 11.84 10.96
C ARG A 223 0.02 10.85 10.04
N ILE A 224 -0.42 11.28 8.85
CA ILE A 224 -0.79 10.36 7.77
C ILE A 224 0.52 9.73 7.29
N GLN A 225 1.00 8.72 8.02
CA GLN A 225 1.95 7.76 7.49
C GLN A 225 1.17 6.76 6.66
N PRO A 226 1.71 6.26 5.53
CA PRO A 226 1.17 5.06 4.92
C PRO A 226 1.13 3.98 5.99
N HIS A 227 -0.08 3.58 6.37
CA HIS A 227 -0.24 2.47 7.29
C HIS A 227 0.24 1.24 6.51
N PRO A 228 1.10 0.38 7.08
CA PRO A 228 1.12 -0.98 6.56
C PRO A 228 -0.34 -1.44 6.52
N PRO A 229 -0.81 -2.09 5.45
CA PRO A 229 -2.19 -2.57 5.38
C PRO A 229 -2.50 -3.30 6.69
N GLU A 230 -3.65 -3.00 7.28
CA GLU A 230 -3.96 -3.36 8.67
C GLU A 230 -3.66 -4.83 8.93
N ALA A 231 -2.67 -5.11 9.78
CA ALA A 231 -2.42 -6.44 10.29
C ALA A 231 -3.15 -6.58 11.63
N SER A 232 -4.13 -7.47 11.68
CA SER A 232 -4.90 -7.84 12.89
C SER A 232 -3.98 -8.30 14.04
N SER A 233 -4.27 -7.84 15.27
CA SER A 233 -3.54 -8.15 16.51
C SER A 233 -4.10 -9.33 17.32
N ALA A 234 -5.10 -10.03 16.80
CA ALA A 234 -5.54 -11.32 17.34
C ALA A 234 -4.50 -12.42 17.06
N PRO A 235 -4.41 -13.51 17.86
CA PRO A 235 -3.71 -14.71 17.39
C PRO A 235 -4.26 -15.07 16.01
N TYR A 236 -3.38 -15.11 14.99
CA TYR A 236 -3.74 -15.51 13.63
C TYR A 236 -4.21 -16.98 13.67
N LYS A 237 -5.49 -17.17 13.94
CA LYS A 237 -6.28 -18.08 13.14
C LYS A 237 -6.59 -17.30 11.88
N PRO A 238 -6.18 -17.73 10.68
CA PRO A 238 -6.77 -17.15 9.50
C PRO A 238 -8.29 -17.30 9.67
N GLU A 239 -9.06 -16.22 9.63
CA GLU A 239 -10.19 -16.24 8.69
C GLU A 239 -9.52 -15.89 7.36
N PRO A 240 -9.82 -16.60 6.27
CA PRO A 240 -9.09 -16.43 5.02
C PRO A 240 -9.55 -15.12 4.43
N GLU A 241 -8.81 -14.05 4.71
CA GLU A 241 -8.73 -13.05 3.69
C GLU A 241 -7.99 -13.71 2.54
N LEU A 242 -8.80 -14.14 1.58
CA LEU A 242 -8.44 -15.10 0.57
C LEU A 242 -7.15 -14.72 -0.13
N ASP A 243 -6.13 -15.55 0.09
CA ASP A 243 -4.84 -15.47 -0.57
C ASP A 243 -5.07 -15.18 -2.06
N GLN A 244 -4.73 -13.97 -2.50
CA GLN A 244 -4.78 -13.64 -3.92
C GLN A 244 -3.91 -14.62 -4.73
N GLY A 245 -2.90 -15.21 -4.09
CA GLY A 245 -2.12 -16.34 -4.61
C GLY A 245 -3.00 -17.55 -4.90
N HIS A 246 -3.74 -18.09 -3.93
CA HIS A 246 -4.67 -19.20 -4.16
C HIS A 246 -5.78 -18.85 -5.14
N TYR A 247 -6.44 -17.69 -5.03
CA TYR A 247 -7.51 -17.32 -5.95
C TYR A 247 -6.97 -17.14 -7.39
N GLY A 248 -5.84 -16.44 -7.54
CA GLY A 248 -5.14 -16.30 -8.82
C GLY A 248 -4.63 -17.63 -9.36
N HIS A 249 -4.18 -18.55 -8.49
CA HIS A 249 -3.78 -19.90 -8.87
C HIS A 249 -4.99 -20.71 -9.35
N ILE A 250 -6.12 -20.65 -8.65
CA ILE A 250 -7.39 -21.27 -9.09
C ILE A 250 -7.77 -20.74 -10.46
N LEU A 251 -7.75 -19.42 -10.65
CA LEU A 251 -8.03 -18.82 -11.96
C LEU A 251 -7.04 -19.30 -13.03
N GLY A 252 -5.75 -19.40 -12.73
CA GLY A 252 -4.74 -19.93 -13.65
C GLY A 252 -4.96 -21.41 -14.00
N VAL A 253 -5.38 -22.23 -13.04
CA VAL A 253 -5.74 -23.65 -13.28
C VAL A 253 -6.99 -23.75 -14.16
N VAL A 254 -7.99 -22.92 -13.87
CA VAL A 254 -9.23 -22.84 -14.64
C VAL A 254 -8.96 -22.34 -16.07
N GLU A 255 -8.09 -21.35 -16.26
CA GLU A 255 -7.69 -20.88 -17.60
C GLU A 255 -6.89 -21.91 -18.39
N ASN A 256 -5.98 -22.65 -17.73
CA ASN A 256 -5.24 -23.73 -18.39
C ASN A 256 -6.17 -24.83 -18.94
N MET A 257 -7.35 -25.01 -18.36
CA MET A 257 -8.36 -25.92 -18.90
C MET A 257 -8.87 -25.49 -20.28
N ALA A 258 -8.97 -24.19 -20.56
CA ALA A 258 -9.33 -23.68 -21.89
C ALA A 258 -8.41 -24.27 -22.97
N HIS A 259 -7.11 -24.22 -22.71
CA HIS A 259 -6.10 -24.76 -23.62
C HIS A 259 -6.20 -26.29 -23.79
N VAL A 260 -6.60 -27.02 -22.74
CA VAL A 260 -6.84 -28.47 -22.84
C VAL A 260 -8.06 -28.75 -23.73
N MET A 261 -9.13 -27.96 -23.61
CA MET A 261 -10.32 -28.08 -24.45
C MET A 261 -10.01 -27.80 -25.93
N GLU A 262 -9.23 -26.75 -26.20
CA GLU A 262 -8.76 -26.39 -27.54
C GLU A 262 -7.90 -27.49 -28.18
N ARG A 263 -7.05 -28.15 -27.38
CA ARG A 263 -6.13 -29.20 -27.85
C ARG A 263 -6.78 -30.56 -28.01
N SER A 264 -7.94 -30.81 -27.39
CA SER A 264 -8.65 -32.09 -27.49
C SER A 264 -10.15 -31.94 -27.79
N PRO A 265 -10.54 -31.33 -28.92
CA PRO A 265 -11.94 -31.06 -29.26
C PRO A 265 -12.90 -32.25 -29.18
N SER A 266 -12.46 -33.42 -29.62
CA SER A 266 -13.27 -34.64 -29.64
C SER A 266 -13.56 -35.19 -28.25
N ALA A 267 -12.72 -34.88 -27.25
CA ALA A 267 -12.95 -35.30 -25.87
C ALA A 267 -14.08 -34.48 -25.22
N PHE A 268 -14.17 -33.18 -25.54
CA PHE A 268 -15.09 -32.25 -24.86
C PHE A 268 -16.41 -32.03 -25.61
N SER A 269 -16.53 -32.43 -26.88
CA SER A 269 -17.72 -32.16 -27.70
C SER A 269 -19.02 -32.74 -27.16
N HIS A 270 -18.94 -33.89 -26.48
CA HIS A 270 -20.09 -34.63 -25.94
C HIS A 270 -20.38 -34.33 -24.47
N MET A 271 -19.55 -33.51 -23.81
CA MET A 271 -19.70 -33.21 -22.40
C MET A 271 -20.85 -32.22 -22.16
N ASP A 272 -21.63 -32.49 -21.13
CA ASP A 272 -22.60 -31.56 -20.54
C ASP A 272 -21.96 -30.72 -19.42
N GLU A 273 -22.75 -29.87 -18.78
CA GLU A 273 -22.29 -28.90 -17.77
C GLU A 273 -21.67 -29.63 -16.57
N GLU A 274 -22.27 -30.76 -16.19
CA GLU A 274 -21.84 -31.62 -15.09
C GLU A 274 -20.53 -32.38 -15.41
N ALA A 275 -20.40 -32.91 -16.62
CA ALA A 275 -19.15 -33.52 -17.06
C ALA A 275 -18.01 -32.50 -17.12
N LEU A 276 -18.25 -31.31 -17.69
CA LEU A 276 -17.27 -30.23 -17.73
C LEU A 276 -16.84 -29.81 -16.31
N ARG A 277 -17.81 -29.57 -15.43
CA ARG A 277 -17.58 -29.28 -14.00
C ARG A 277 -16.69 -30.35 -13.34
N SER A 278 -16.98 -31.62 -13.58
CA SER A 278 -16.19 -32.74 -13.05
C SER A 278 -14.74 -32.69 -13.52
N HIS A 279 -14.49 -32.33 -14.79
CA HIS A 279 -13.14 -32.13 -15.30
C HIS A 279 -12.41 -30.97 -14.61
N PHE A 280 -13.06 -29.83 -14.39
CA PHE A 280 -12.48 -28.71 -13.64
C PHE A 280 -12.13 -29.12 -12.20
N LEU A 281 -13.02 -29.86 -11.54
CA LEU A 281 -12.79 -30.36 -10.18
C LEU A 281 -11.60 -31.31 -10.09
N VAL A 282 -11.41 -32.21 -11.06
CA VAL A 282 -10.26 -33.13 -11.07
C VAL A 282 -8.93 -32.36 -11.15
N GLN A 283 -8.85 -31.33 -12.01
CA GLN A 283 -7.64 -30.52 -12.13
C GLN A 283 -7.39 -29.68 -10.89
N LEU A 284 -8.43 -29.04 -10.35
CA LEU A 284 -8.33 -28.30 -9.10
C LEU A 284 -7.89 -29.22 -7.95
N ASN A 285 -8.45 -30.43 -7.84
CA ASN A 285 -8.03 -31.40 -6.82
C ASN A 285 -6.59 -31.86 -6.96
N GLY A 286 -6.06 -31.96 -8.18
CA GLY A 286 -4.66 -32.28 -8.41
C GLY A 286 -3.70 -31.22 -7.88
N HIS A 287 -4.14 -29.96 -7.82
CA HIS A 287 -3.34 -28.83 -7.36
C HIS A 287 -3.56 -28.49 -5.88
N PHE A 288 -4.71 -28.86 -5.32
CA PHE A 288 -5.08 -28.55 -3.94
C PHE A 288 -5.29 -29.80 -3.07
N GLU A 289 -4.63 -30.92 -3.40
CA GLU A 289 -4.62 -32.16 -2.61
C GLU A 289 -6.01 -32.68 -2.17
N GLY A 290 -7.05 -32.50 -3.00
CA GLY A 290 -8.42 -32.94 -2.68
C GLY A 290 -9.33 -31.89 -2.01
N ALA A 291 -8.87 -30.65 -1.86
CA ALA A 291 -9.62 -29.53 -1.27
C ALA A 291 -10.73 -28.93 -2.17
N ALA A 292 -10.84 -29.35 -3.43
CA ALA A 292 -11.88 -28.91 -4.36
C ALA A 292 -13.03 -29.93 -4.40
N THR A 293 -14.17 -29.58 -3.81
CA THR A 293 -15.34 -30.46 -3.77
C THR A 293 -16.38 -30.03 -4.79
N GLY A 294 -16.90 -30.98 -5.55
CA GLY A 294 -18.12 -30.79 -6.36
C GLY A 294 -19.36 -31.07 -5.53
N GLU A 295 -20.44 -30.33 -5.80
CA GLU A 295 -21.74 -30.50 -5.13
C GLU A 295 -21.68 -30.41 -3.59
N THR A 296 -21.26 -29.25 -3.09
CA THR A 296 -21.33 -28.97 -1.65
C THR A 296 -22.49 -28.02 -1.35
N PHE A 297 -23.29 -28.37 -0.35
CA PHE A 297 -24.39 -27.54 0.12
C PHE A 297 -23.82 -26.34 0.88
N ASN A 298 -24.14 -25.12 0.43
CA ASN A 298 -23.95 -23.90 1.23
C ASN A 298 -25.29 -23.49 1.87
N TYR A 299 -25.24 -22.50 2.76
CA TYR A 299 -26.32 -22.02 3.65
C TYR A 299 -27.72 -21.86 3.00
N SER A 300 -27.81 -21.72 1.68
CA SER A 300 -29.09 -21.56 0.94
C SER A 300 -29.20 -22.34 -0.39
N GLY A 301 -28.24 -23.21 -0.77
CA GLY A 301 -28.35 -23.98 -2.04
C GLY A 301 -27.09 -24.75 -2.48
N LYS A 302 -27.18 -25.38 -3.67
CA LYS A 302 -26.15 -26.22 -4.31
C LYS A 302 -25.30 -25.35 -5.25
N THR A 303 -23.99 -25.30 -5.02
CA THR A 303 -23.01 -24.63 -5.91
C THR A 303 -22.19 -25.67 -6.69
N ASP A 304 -21.81 -25.34 -7.92
CA ASP A 304 -21.11 -26.28 -8.81
C ASP A 304 -19.67 -26.59 -8.37
N ILE A 305 -18.87 -25.56 -8.08
CA ILE A 305 -17.47 -25.71 -7.66
C ILE A 305 -17.26 -24.97 -6.34
N LEU A 306 -16.79 -25.70 -5.34
CA LEU A 306 -16.38 -25.11 -4.06
C LEU A 306 -14.98 -25.61 -3.71
N VAL A 307 -14.04 -24.67 -3.58
CA VAL A 307 -12.70 -24.98 -3.07
C VAL A 307 -12.63 -24.54 -1.61
N ARG A 308 -12.20 -25.43 -0.72
CA ARG A 308 -12.09 -25.16 0.71
C ARG A 308 -10.69 -25.42 1.24
N VAL A 309 -10.11 -24.44 1.94
CA VAL A 309 -8.83 -24.62 2.64
C VAL A 309 -9.04 -24.29 4.11
N GLU A 310 -8.66 -25.22 4.99
CA GLU A 310 -8.78 -25.09 6.46
C GLU A 310 -10.16 -24.60 6.92
N ASP A 311 -11.22 -25.28 6.46
CA ASP A 311 -12.64 -25.04 6.78
C ASP A 311 -13.26 -23.75 6.23
N LYS A 312 -12.68 -23.14 5.20
CA LYS A 312 -13.26 -21.93 4.60
C LYS A 312 -13.39 -21.98 3.10
N ASN A 313 -14.47 -21.39 2.60
CA ASN A 313 -14.75 -21.28 1.18
C ASN A 313 -13.78 -20.28 0.55
N ILE A 314 -12.88 -20.79 -0.28
CA ILE A 314 -11.87 -19.97 -0.95
C ILE A 314 -12.20 -19.60 -2.38
N PHE A 315 -13.13 -20.33 -2.98
CA PHE A 315 -13.62 -20.10 -4.31
C PHE A 315 -15.00 -20.72 -4.44
N ILE A 316 -15.95 -19.92 -4.90
CA ILE A 316 -17.27 -20.39 -5.31
C ILE A 316 -17.36 -20.17 -6.81
N GLY A 317 -17.49 -21.26 -7.56
CA GLY A 317 -17.64 -21.26 -8.99
C GLY A 317 -19.01 -21.79 -9.38
N GLU A 318 -19.71 -21.07 -10.25
CA GLU A 318 -20.91 -21.57 -10.93
C GLU A 318 -20.57 -21.85 -12.40
N CYS A 319 -20.97 -23.01 -12.89
CA CYS A 319 -20.75 -23.44 -14.27
C CYS A 319 -22.03 -23.21 -15.07
N LYS A 320 -21.95 -22.59 -16.25
CA LYS A 320 -23.14 -22.42 -17.09
C LYS A 320 -22.86 -22.45 -18.57
N PHE A 321 -23.67 -23.20 -19.32
CA PHE A 321 -23.74 -22.96 -20.76
C PHE A 321 -24.39 -21.61 -21.08
N TRP A 322 -23.73 -20.84 -21.94
CA TRP A 322 -24.22 -19.57 -22.45
C TRP A 322 -25.59 -19.74 -23.13
N GLY A 323 -26.59 -19.04 -22.59
CA GLY A 323 -27.95 -18.99 -23.13
C GLY A 323 -28.43 -17.57 -23.45
N GLY A 324 -27.51 -16.59 -23.48
CA GLY A 324 -27.81 -15.18 -23.68
C GLY A 324 -27.79 -14.34 -22.39
N PRO A 325 -27.93 -13.00 -22.51
CA PRO A 325 -27.85 -12.04 -21.40
C PRO A 325 -28.74 -12.37 -20.20
N LYS A 326 -30.01 -12.73 -20.45
CA LYS A 326 -30.96 -13.03 -19.38
C LYS A 326 -30.48 -14.16 -18.47
N LYS A 327 -29.92 -15.23 -19.07
CA LYS A 327 -29.41 -16.38 -18.33
C LYS A 327 -28.15 -16.03 -17.54
N LEU A 328 -27.33 -15.11 -18.04
CA LEU A 328 -26.18 -14.59 -17.30
C LEU A 328 -26.65 -13.79 -16.07
N THR A 329 -27.62 -12.88 -16.20
CA THR A 329 -28.20 -12.16 -15.06
C THR A 329 -28.74 -13.13 -14.00
N GLU A 330 -29.52 -14.14 -14.41
CA GLU A 330 -30.03 -15.18 -13.49
C GLU A 330 -28.90 -15.93 -12.77
N THR A 331 -27.77 -16.18 -13.44
CA THR A 331 -26.60 -16.85 -12.84
C THR A 331 -25.88 -15.94 -11.85
N ILE A 332 -25.80 -14.63 -12.13
CA ILE A 332 -25.26 -13.64 -11.19
C ILE A 332 -26.15 -13.57 -9.94
N ASP A 333 -27.47 -13.50 -10.10
CA ASP A 333 -28.41 -13.54 -8.98
C ASP A 333 -28.23 -14.82 -8.14
N GLN A 334 -28.09 -15.96 -8.81
CA GLN A 334 -27.87 -17.25 -8.16
C GLN A 334 -26.59 -17.26 -7.31
N ILE A 335 -25.44 -16.86 -7.87
CA ILE A 335 -24.17 -16.89 -7.13
C ILE A 335 -24.15 -15.88 -5.97
N LEU A 336 -24.75 -14.70 -6.16
CA LEU A 336 -24.92 -13.70 -5.11
C LEU A 336 -25.86 -14.18 -4.00
N SER A 337 -26.88 -14.98 -4.34
CA SER A 337 -27.81 -15.54 -3.35
C SER A 337 -27.15 -16.53 -2.39
N TYR A 338 -26.11 -17.23 -2.86
CA TYR A 338 -25.34 -18.24 -2.11
C TYR A 338 -24.08 -17.69 -1.45
N SER A 339 -23.66 -16.49 -1.84
CA SER A 339 -22.53 -15.82 -1.21
C SER A 339 -22.91 -15.54 0.23
N ALA A 340 -22.22 -16.19 1.15
CA ALA A 340 -22.33 -15.89 2.56
C ALA A 340 -21.81 -14.47 2.80
N TRP A 341 -22.27 -13.84 3.88
CA TRP A 341 -21.78 -12.53 4.31
C TRP A 341 -20.25 -12.43 4.32
N ARG A 342 -19.54 -13.53 4.58
CA ARG A 342 -18.07 -13.59 4.62
C ARG A 342 -17.39 -13.77 3.26
N ASP A 343 -18.11 -14.20 2.23
CA ASP A 343 -17.52 -14.49 0.92
C ASP A 343 -17.16 -13.18 0.20
N THR A 344 -15.92 -13.11 -0.31
CA THR A 344 -15.39 -11.89 -0.95
C THR A 344 -15.09 -12.09 -2.43
N LYS A 345 -15.08 -13.32 -2.93
CA LYS A 345 -14.68 -13.67 -4.29
C LYS A 345 -15.52 -14.82 -4.83
N VAL A 346 -16.10 -14.62 -6.01
CA VAL A 346 -16.95 -15.60 -6.69
C VAL A 346 -16.64 -15.60 -8.19
N ALA A 347 -16.87 -16.72 -8.85
CA ALA A 347 -16.61 -16.88 -10.27
C ALA A 347 -17.75 -17.56 -11.02
N ILE A 348 -17.95 -17.16 -12.28
CA ILE A 348 -18.87 -17.81 -13.21
C ILE A 348 -18.05 -18.31 -14.40
N LEU A 349 -18.13 -19.60 -14.67
CA LEU A 349 -17.51 -20.25 -15.83
C LEU A 349 -18.58 -20.42 -16.90
N ILE A 350 -18.50 -19.59 -17.95
CA ILE A 350 -19.44 -19.61 -19.07
C ILE A 350 -18.89 -20.50 -20.18
N PHE A 351 -19.64 -21.52 -20.55
CA PHE A 351 -19.32 -22.41 -21.66
C PHE A 351 -20.11 -22.02 -22.90
N ASN A 352 -19.44 -21.68 -23.98
CA ASN A 352 -20.06 -21.39 -25.25
C ASN A 352 -20.00 -22.61 -26.18
N LYS A 353 -21.15 -23.06 -26.70
CA LYS A 353 -21.22 -24.00 -27.84
C LYS A 353 -21.68 -23.30 -29.13
N ASN A 354 -21.87 -21.98 -29.16
CA ASN A 354 -22.35 -21.26 -30.34
C ASN A 354 -21.22 -20.94 -31.33
N LYS A 355 -21.55 -20.66 -32.61
CA LYS A 355 -20.55 -20.31 -33.67
C LYS A 355 -19.81 -19.00 -33.45
N ASN A 356 -20.35 -18.11 -32.63
CA ASN A 356 -19.81 -16.78 -32.50
C ASN A 356 -19.43 -16.51 -31.04
N PHE A 357 -18.23 -16.94 -30.66
CA PHE A 357 -17.69 -16.70 -29.32
C PHE A 357 -17.46 -15.20 -29.07
N SER A 358 -17.02 -14.45 -30.07
CA SER A 358 -16.85 -12.98 -29.97
C SER A 358 -18.15 -12.27 -29.58
N ALA A 359 -19.29 -12.65 -30.16
CA ALA A 359 -20.58 -12.07 -29.79
C ALA A 359 -20.99 -12.41 -28.34
N VAL A 360 -20.51 -13.53 -27.79
CA VAL A 360 -20.70 -13.84 -26.35
C VAL A 360 -19.87 -12.89 -25.50
N LEU A 361 -18.59 -12.72 -25.82
CA LEU A 361 -17.67 -11.82 -25.11
C LEU A 361 -18.19 -10.37 -25.11
N GLU A 362 -18.64 -9.88 -26.27
CA GLU A 362 -19.21 -8.53 -26.43
C GLU A 362 -20.50 -8.33 -25.63
N ALA A 363 -21.29 -9.40 -25.41
CA ALA A 363 -22.54 -9.33 -24.67
C ALA A 363 -22.36 -9.37 -23.14
N ILE A 364 -21.23 -9.86 -22.62
CA ILE A 364 -21.01 -10.03 -21.17
C ILE A 364 -20.98 -8.68 -20.46
N THR A 365 -20.10 -7.76 -20.85
CA THR A 365 -19.94 -6.45 -20.19
C THR A 365 -21.25 -5.67 -20.08
N PRO A 366 -22.00 -5.39 -21.17
CA PRO A 366 -23.24 -4.62 -21.06
C PRO A 366 -24.30 -5.35 -20.22
N THR A 367 -24.30 -6.69 -20.20
CA THR A 367 -25.21 -7.45 -19.33
C THR A 367 -24.87 -7.25 -17.85
N VAL A 368 -23.59 -7.35 -17.50
CA VAL A 368 -23.12 -7.24 -16.11
C VAL A 368 -23.31 -5.82 -15.55
N GLU A 369 -22.99 -4.80 -16.35
CA GLU A 369 -23.09 -3.40 -15.92
C GLU A 369 -24.53 -2.93 -15.65
N THR A 370 -25.52 -3.62 -16.21
CA THR A 370 -26.94 -3.33 -15.97
C THR A 370 -27.48 -3.98 -14.68
N HIS A 371 -26.68 -4.82 -14.02
CA HIS A 371 -27.12 -5.52 -12.82
C HIS A 371 -27.25 -4.57 -11.61
N PRO A 372 -28.31 -4.64 -10.79
CA PRO A 372 -28.53 -3.71 -9.67
C PRO A 372 -27.39 -3.64 -8.64
N ASN A 373 -26.73 -4.78 -8.39
CA ASN A 373 -25.60 -4.88 -7.47
C ASN A 373 -24.24 -4.52 -8.08
N TYR A 374 -24.17 -4.17 -9.36
CA TYR A 374 -22.92 -3.76 -9.99
C TYR A 374 -22.42 -2.42 -9.41
N LYS A 375 -21.12 -2.32 -9.12
CA LYS A 375 -20.47 -1.08 -8.69
C LYS A 375 -19.50 -0.51 -9.72
N ARG A 376 -18.53 -1.33 -10.15
CA ARG A 376 -17.46 -0.91 -11.07
C ARG A 376 -16.74 -2.10 -11.67
N ILE A 377 -16.13 -1.89 -12.83
CA ILE A 377 -15.17 -2.81 -13.42
C ILE A 377 -13.83 -2.71 -12.66
N VAL A 378 -13.16 -3.85 -12.44
CA VAL A 378 -11.81 -3.88 -11.85
C VAL A 378 -10.79 -3.77 -12.95
N ASN A 379 -10.77 -4.74 -13.87
CA ASN A 379 -9.93 -4.83 -15.05
C ASN A 379 -10.46 -5.97 -15.95
N GLN A 380 -10.26 -5.85 -17.27
CA GLN A 380 -10.33 -6.98 -18.20
C GLN A 380 -8.90 -7.51 -18.36
N ASP A 381 -8.59 -8.63 -17.72
CA ASP A 381 -7.21 -9.12 -17.70
C ASP A 381 -6.84 -9.94 -18.94
N SER A 382 -7.83 -10.44 -19.67
CA SER A 382 -7.69 -11.17 -20.93
C SER A 382 -8.96 -11.03 -21.78
N GLU A 383 -8.90 -11.45 -23.04
CA GLU A 383 -10.07 -11.37 -23.95
C GLU A 383 -11.30 -12.13 -23.44
N SER A 384 -11.12 -13.15 -22.59
CA SER A 384 -12.19 -14.00 -22.05
C SER A 384 -12.34 -13.97 -20.53
N ARG A 385 -11.58 -13.13 -19.82
CA ARG A 385 -11.67 -12.94 -18.36
C ARG A 385 -12.08 -11.53 -17.98
N PHE A 386 -13.19 -11.41 -17.27
CA PHE A 386 -13.76 -10.15 -16.84
C PHE A 386 -13.87 -10.10 -15.32
N ARG A 387 -13.41 -9.02 -14.69
CA ARG A 387 -13.52 -8.82 -13.23
C ARG A 387 -14.29 -7.56 -12.90
N TYR A 388 -15.25 -7.72 -12.00
CA TYR A 388 -16.15 -6.66 -11.56
C TYR A 388 -16.26 -6.65 -10.04
N VAL A 389 -16.57 -5.47 -9.48
CA VAL A 389 -16.94 -5.31 -8.08
C VAL A 389 -18.45 -5.18 -7.97
N PHE A 390 -19.02 -5.98 -7.08
CA PHE A 390 -20.44 -6.01 -6.76
C PHE A 390 -20.65 -5.65 -5.28
N SER A 391 -21.80 -5.04 -4.97
CA SER A 391 -22.28 -4.97 -3.58
C SER A 391 -22.83 -6.31 -3.13
N HIS A 392 -22.63 -6.64 -1.85
CA HIS A 392 -23.31 -7.77 -1.25
C HIS A 392 -24.84 -7.51 -1.21
N LYS A 393 -25.65 -8.55 -1.40
CA LYS A 393 -27.12 -8.44 -1.45
C LYS A 393 -27.72 -7.86 -0.15
N ASP A 394 -27.12 -8.21 0.99
CA ASP A 394 -27.60 -7.84 2.33
C ASP A 394 -26.90 -6.58 2.90
N ASP A 395 -25.83 -6.09 2.27
CA ASP A 395 -25.13 -4.86 2.71
C ASP A 395 -24.41 -4.18 1.53
N ALA A 396 -24.90 -3.00 1.17
CA ALA A 396 -24.38 -2.20 0.07
C ALA A 396 -22.95 -1.68 0.31
N ASN A 397 -22.50 -1.57 1.57
CA ASN A 397 -21.15 -1.12 1.91
C ASN A 397 -20.12 -2.24 1.75
N ARG A 398 -20.57 -3.50 1.73
CA ARG A 398 -19.69 -4.65 1.54
C ARG A 398 -19.52 -4.96 0.06
N GLU A 399 -18.28 -5.18 -0.34
CA GLU A 399 -17.91 -5.45 -1.72
C GLU A 399 -17.44 -6.89 -1.91
N LEU A 400 -17.79 -7.47 -3.05
CA LEU A 400 -17.31 -8.77 -3.50
C LEU A 400 -16.78 -8.66 -4.94
N THR A 401 -15.80 -9.48 -5.28
CA THR A 401 -15.26 -9.56 -6.63
C THR A 401 -15.95 -10.70 -7.38
N LEU A 402 -16.63 -10.37 -8.48
CA LEU A 402 -17.17 -11.33 -9.44
C LEU A 402 -16.19 -11.48 -10.61
N THR A 403 -15.74 -12.71 -10.87
CA THR A 403 -14.92 -13.03 -12.06
C THR A 403 -15.71 -13.88 -13.03
N ILE A 404 -15.85 -13.44 -14.27
CA ILE A 404 -16.48 -14.22 -15.35
C ILE A 404 -15.37 -14.72 -16.27
N LEU A 405 -15.31 -16.03 -16.47
CA LEU A 405 -14.44 -16.67 -17.45
C LEU A 405 -15.28 -17.33 -18.52
N ALA A 406 -15.06 -16.98 -19.78
CA ALA A 406 -15.76 -17.56 -20.91
C ALA A 406 -14.85 -18.55 -21.65
N PHE A 407 -15.39 -19.71 -22.02
CA PHE A 407 -14.68 -20.77 -22.73
C PHE A 407 -15.44 -21.16 -23.99
N ASP A 408 -14.75 -21.29 -25.11
CA ASP A 408 -15.33 -21.90 -26.31
C ASP A 408 -15.18 -23.42 -26.22
N VAL A 409 -16.32 -24.12 -26.16
CA VAL A 409 -16.36 -25.58 -26.08
C VAL A 409 -16.53 -26.13 -27.49
N PRO A 410 -15.59 -26.98 -27.96
CA PRO A 410 -15.63 -27.50 -29.30
C PRO A 410 -16.92 -28.29 -29.58
N ARG A 411 -17.37 -28.23 -30.82
CA ARG A 411 -18.55 -28.96 -31.28
C ARG A 411 -18.16 -30.20 -32.05
N GLN A 412 -19.10 -31.14 -32.08
CA GLN A 412 -19.12 -32.15 -33.11
C GLN A 412 -19.17 -31.43 -34.47
N LEU A 413 -18.12 -31.61 -35.28
CA LEU A 413 -18.25 -31.39 -36.71
C LEU A 413 -19.27 -32.44 -37.17
N SER A 414 -20.46 -31.98 -37.53
CA SER A 414 -21.52 -32.80 -38.13
C SER A 414 -21.06 -33.42 -39.44
#